data_AF-A0A7J0EPN8-F1
#
_entry.id   AF-A0A7J0EPN8-F1
#
_cell.length_a   1.000
_cell.length_b   1.000
_cell.length_c   1.000
_cell.angle_alpha   90.00
_cell.angle_beta   90.00
_cell.angle_gamma   90.00
#
_symmetry.space_group_name_H-M   'P 1'
#
loop_
_entity.id
_entity.type
_entity.pdbx_description
1 polymer ?
#
loop_
_entity_poly.entity_id
_entity_poly.type
_entity_poly.pdbx_seq_one_letter_code
_entity_poly.pdbx_strand_id
1 'polypeptide(L)'
;MESKEKKTGCIDLDWDKLLPRQDDETPKFLVVTTATVDDRQQSPPPEGGDQQDQSQRDDILRMSDKRIEEAIIRQRHSIETLSLKLGDKGAKLRAYLMRLEEEMDRRKQRRLQKVHFIHSQPMPMA
;
A
#
# COMPACT_ATOMS: atom_id res chain seq x y z
N MET A 1 -37.64 22.56 33.02
CA MET A 1 -36.89 22.42 31.76
C MET A 1 -35.47 22.82 32.07
N GLU A 2 -34.53 21.87 32.05
CA GLU A 2 -33.11 22.14 32.36
C GLU A 2 -32.27 21.65 31.19
N SER A 3 -31.80 22.60 30.38
CA SER A 3 -30.97 22.35 29.19
C SER A 3 -29.52 22.23 29.62
N LYS A 4 -28.94 21.03 29.50
CA LYS A 4 -27.51 20.79 29.72
C LYS A 4 -26.73 21.10 28.44
N GLU A 5 -26.07 22.25 28.40
CA GLU A 5 -25.13 22.60 27.33
C GLU A 5 -23.84 21.76 27.46
N LYS A 6 -23.47 21.07 26.39
CA LYS A 6 -22.25 20.27 26.30
C LYS A 6 -21.13 21.17 25.75
N LYS A 7 -20.25 21.68 26.60
CA LYS A 7 -19.03 22.38 26.17
C LYS A 7 -18.09 21.39 25.48
N THR A 8 -18.05 21.42 24.15
CA THR A 8 -16.96 20.84 23.37
C THR A 8 -15.73 21.72 23.58
N GLY A 9 -14.83 21.29 24.47
CA GLY A 9 -13.54 21.93 24.65
C GLY A 9 -12.68 21.73 23.41
N CYS A 10 -12.76 22.66 22.47
CA CYS A 10 -11.73 22.80 21.46
C CYS A 10 -10.45 23.20 22.20
N ILE A 11 -9.41 22.36 22.09
CA ILE A 11 -8.10 22.70 22.63
C ILE A 11 -7.53 23.77 21.70
N ASP A 12 -7.32 24.97 22.24
CA ASP A 12 -6.64 26.04 21.52
C ASP A 12 -5.15 25.69 21.42
N LEU A 13 -4.73 25.23 20.24
CA LEU A 13 -3.35 24.84 19.97
C LEU A 13 -2.63 26.00 19.29
N ASP A 14 -1.68 26.58 20.01
CA ASP A 14 -0.76 27.59 19.49
C ASP A 14 0.43 26.91 18.80
N TRP A 15 0.41 26.89 17.47
CA TRP A 15 1.47 26.28 16.65
C TRP A 15 2.80 27.00 16.73
N ASP A 16 2.82 28.30 17.02
CA ASP A 16 4.07 29.08 17.14
C ASP A 16 4.80 28.74 18.44
N LYS A 17 4.05 28.38 19.49
CA LYS A 17 4.60 27.84 20.74
C LYS A 17 5.04 26.39 20.62
N LEU A 18 4.29 25.58 19.87
CA LEU A 18 4.54 24.14 19.73
C LEU A 18 5.68 23.83 18.76
N LEU A 19 5.79 24.61 17.69
CA LEU A 19 6.82 24.50 16.67
C LEU A 19 7.48 25.87 16.47
N PRO A 20 8.29 26.34 17.45
CA PRO A 20 9.04 27.57 17.29
C PRO A 20 9.86 27.49 16.01
N ARG A 21 9.77 28.54 15.19
CA ARG A 21 10.35 28.65 13.85
C ARG A 21 11.88 28.71 13.83
N GLN A 22 12.56 28.04 14.76
CA GLN A 22 14.01 28.00 14.92
C GLN A 22 14.72 27.10 13.91
N ASP A 23 13.98 26.42 13.01
CA ASP A 23 14.54 25.67 11.88
C ASP A 23 14.95 26.58 10.69
N ASP A 24 15.43 27.79 10.97
CA ASP A 24 16.23 28.57 10.00
C ASP A 24 17.67 28.03 9.88
N GLU A 25 17.97 26.84 10.44
CA GLU A 25 19.17 26.11 10.09
C GLU A 25 19.03 25.64 8.64
N THR A 26 19.70 26.35 7.73
CA THR A 26 19.82 25.96 6.31
C THR A 26 20.11 24.46 6.23
N PRO A 27 19.30 23.67 5.50
CA PRO A 27 19.53 22.25 5.37
C PRO A 27 20.99 22.00 4.99
N LYS A 28 21.68 21.10 5.72
CA LYS A 28 23.06 20.74 5.42
C LYS A 28 23.13 20.31 3.95
N PHE A 29 23.85 21.09 3.13
CA PHE A 29 24.04 20.78 1.72
C PHE A 29 24.76 19.43 1.59
N LEU A 30 24.05 18.42 1.10
CA LEU A 30 24.64 17.15 0.69
C LEU A 30 25.38 17.37 -0.63
N VAL A 31 26.71 17.48 -0.55
CA VAL A 31 27.57 17.47 -1.73
C VAL A 31 27.69 16.02 -2.21
N VAL A 32 27.01 15.69 -3.31
CA VAL A 32 27.18 14.41 -3.99
C VAL A 32 28.50 14.45 -4.76
N THR A 33 29.57 13.89 -4.17
CA THR A 33 30.82 13.63 -4.90
C THR A 33 30.57 12.52 -5.91
N THR A 34 30.49 12.87 -7.19
CA THR A 34 30.50 11.90 -8.30
C THR A 34 31.92 11.38 -8.48
N ALA A 35 32.24 10.29 -7.78
CA ALA A 35 33.40 9.49 -8.15
C ALA A 35 33.15 8.96 -9.58
N THR A 36 33.93 9.47 -10.53
CA THR A 36 33.89 9.06 -11.94
C THR A 36 34.41 7.65 -12.07
N VAL A 37 33.50 6.67 -12.03
CA VAL A 37 33.75 5.33 -12.56
C VAL A 37 32.48 4.82 -13.26
N ASP A 38 32.58 4.76 -14.58
CA ASP A 38 31.80 4.00 -15.56
C ASP A 38 30.28 4.26 -15.75
N ASP A 39 29.99 4.95 -16.86
CA ASP A 39 28.95 4.77 -17.90
C ASP A 39 27.88 3.68 -17.75
N ARG A 40 27.15 3.65 -16.61
CA ARG A 40 25.83 2.99 -16.56
C ARG A 40 24.81 3.85 -15.82
N GLN A 41 24.34 4.87 -16.54
CA GLN A 41 22.94 5.33 -16.56
C GLN A 41 22.17 5.09 -15.24
N GLN A 42 22.56 5.77 -14.17
CA GLN A 42 21.72 5.89 -12.99
C GLN A 42 20.76 7.06 -13.21
N SER A 43 19.60 6.76 -13.79
CA SER A 43 18.45 7.64 -13.68
C SER A 43 18.17 7.95 -12.21
N PRO A 44 17.79 9.19 -11.85
CA PRO A 44 17.37 9.49 -10.48
C PRO A 44 16.25 8.52 -10.05
N PRO A 45 16.17 8.14 -8.75
CA PRO A 45 15.11 7.27 -8.28
C PRO A 45 13.75 7.84 -8.70
N PRO A 46 12.85 7.06 -9.31
CA PRO A 46 11.55 7.55 -9.72
C PRO A 46 10.85 8.15 -8.50
N GLU A 47 10.44 9.41 -8.63
CA GLU A 47 9.83 10.21 -7.57
C GLU A 47 8.60 9.49 -7.01
N GLY A 48 8.75 8.90 -5.81
CA GLY A 48 7.72 8.63 -4.80
C GLY A 48 6.60 7.62 -5.10
N GLY A 49 6.09 7.54 -6.34
CA GLY A 49 4.89 6.77 -6.68
C GLY A 49 5.12 5.26 -6.77
N ASP A 50 6.23 4.84 -7.39
CA ASP A 50 6.50 3.42 -7.65
C ASP A 50 6.88 2.65 -6.37
N GLN A 51 7.52 3.30 -5.40
CA GLN A 51 7.94 2.62 -4.16
C GLN A 51 6.74 2.17 -3.32
N GLN A 52 5.70 3.01 -3.22
CA GLN A 52 4.49 2.66 -2.50
C GLN A 52 3.73 1.52 -3.21
N ASP A 53 3.71 1.54 -4.53
CA ASP A 53 3.05 0.50 -5.33
C ASP A 53 3.71 -0.86 -5.16
N GLN A 54 5.04 -0.89 -5.21
CA GLN A 54 5.83 -2.11 -5.03
C GLN A 54 5.70 -2.66 -3.62
N SER A 55 5.77 -1.80 -2.59
CA SER A 55 5.55 -2.22 -1.20
C SER A 55 4.18 -2.89 -1.02
N GLN A 56 3.13 -2.33 -1.62
CA GLN A 56 1.79 -2.92 -1.55
C GLN A 56 1.74 -4.30 -2.21
N ARG A 57 2.41 -4.49 -3.35
CA ARG A 57 2.48 -5.79 -4.02
C ARG A 57 3.20 -6.81 -3.16
N ASP A 58 4.32 -6.44 -2.56
CA ASP A 58 5.09 -7.30 -1.66
C ASP A 58 4.28 -7.72 -0.44
N ASP A 59 3.48 -6.81 0.11
CA ASP A 59 2.58 -7.11 1.23
C ASP A 59 1.51 -8.13 0.84
N ILE A 60 0.86 -7.95 -0.32
CA ILE A 60 -0.15 -8.89 -0.85
C ILE A 60 0.45 -10.28 -1.03
N LEU A 61 1.67 -10.38 -1.56
CA LEU A 61 2.36 -11.65 -1.76
C LEU A 61 2.62 -12.40 -0.45
N ARG A 62 2.87 -11.67 0.66
CA ARG A 62 3.11 -12.24 1.99
C ARG A 62 1.83 -12.66 2.73
N MET A 63 0.67 -12.17 2.31
CA MET A 63 -0.61 -12.50 2.96
C MET A 63 -1.00 -13.96 2.75
N SER A 64 -1.69 -14.55 3.72
CA SER A 64 -2.35 -15.86 3.57
C SER A 64 -3.63 -15.74 2.75
N ASP A 65 -4.08 -16.86 2.16
CA ASP A 65 -5.30 -16.90 1.34
C ASP A 65 -6.52 -16.34 2.08
N LYS A 66 -6.71 -16.77 3.34
CA LYS A 66 -7.78 -16.26 4.21
C LYS A 66 -7.70 -14.73 4.37
N ARG A 67 -6.49 -14.20 4.54
CA ARG A 67 -6.29 -12.76 4.76
C ARG A 67 -6.52 -11.96 3.48
N ILE A 68 -6.22 -12.52 2.32
CA ILE A 68 -6.55 -11.93 1.01
C ILE A 68 -8.06 -11.88 0.83
N GLU A 69 -8.78 -12.96 1.13
CA GLU A 69 -10.24 -13.01 1.03
C GLU A 69 -10.93 -11.99 1.96
N GLU A 70 -10.51 -11.92 3.22
CA GLU A 70 -10.99 -10.90 4.16
C GLU A 70 -10.68 -9.47 3.68
N ALA A 71 -9.52 -9.25 3.04
CA ALA A 71 -9.16 -7.95 2.50
C ALA A 71 -10.03 -7.58 1.29
N ILE A 72 -10.34 -8.52 0.40
CA ILE A 72 -11.27 -8.32 -0.72
C ILE A 72 -12.64 -7.87 -0.20
N ILE A 73 -13.19 -8.57 0.81
CA ILE A 73 -14.50 -8.24 1.39
C ILE A 73 -14.50 -6.82 1.98
N ARG A 74 -13.49 -6.49 2.80
CA ARG A 74 -13.38 -5.13 3.38
C ARG A 74 -13.25 -4.08 2.29
N GLN A 75 -12.44 -4.34 1.27
CA GLN A 75 -12.15 -3.36 0.24
C GLN A 75 -13.37 -3.06 -0.63
N ARG A 76 -14.20 -4.07 -0.93
CA ARG A 76 -15.49 -3.88 -1.59
C ARG A 76 -16.41 -2.97 -0.79
N HIS A 77 -16.56 -3.23 0.51
CA HIS A 77 -17.33 -2.36 1.40
C HIS A 77 -16.77 -0.93 1.45
N SER A 78 -15.45 -0.76 1.49
CA SER A 78 -14.82 0.57 1.45
C SER A 78 -15.09 1.30 0.14
N ILE A 79 -15.11 0.61 -1.01
CA ILE A 79 -15.45 1.23 -2.29
C ILE A 79 -16.90 1.71 -2.27
N GLU A 80 -17.85 0.90 -1.81
CA GLU A 80 -19.27 1.28 -1.74
C GLU A 80 -19.50 2.50 -0.85
N THR A 81 -18.81 2.57 0.28
CA THR A 81 -19.06 3.59 1.32
C THR A 81 -18.25 4.88 1.14
N LEU A 82 -17.05 4.78 0.56
CA LEU A 82 -16.09 5.89 0.50
C LEU A 82 -15.78 6.39 -0.90
N SER A 83 -15.98 5.59 -1.97
CA SER A 83 -15.47 5.95 -3.30
C SER A 83 -15.95 7.32 -3.79
N LEU A 84 -17.23 7.65 -3.61
CA LEU A 84 -17.80 8.93 -4.04
C LEU A 84 -17.34 10.13 -3.18
N LYS A 85 -16.83 9.88 -1.98
CA LYS A 85 -16.36 10.91 -1.03
C LYS A 85 -14.87 11.22 -1.19
N LEU A 86 -14.12 10.34 -1.86
CA LEU A 86 -12.68 10.50 -2.06
C LEU A 86 -12.39 11.32 -3.31
N GLY A 87 -11.33 12.15 -3.26
CA GLY A 87 -10.93 13.01 -4.38
C GLY A 87 -10.53 12.24 -5.65
N ASP A 88 -10.10 10.99 -5.51
CA ASP A 88 -9.76 10.08 -6.62
C ASP A 88 -10.94 9.20 -7.06
N LYS A 89 -12.15 9.44 -6.54
CA LYS A 89 -13.36 8.65 -6.80
C LYS A 89 -13.21 7.16 -6.46
N GLY A 90 -12.29 6.83 -5.55
CA GLY A 90 -11.94 5.47 -5.16
C GLY A 90 -11.09 4.73 -6.19
N ALA A 91 -10.42 5.42 -7.12
CA ALA A 91 -9.55 4.79 -8.12
C ALA A 91 -8.45 3.95 -7.46
N LYS A 92 -7.77 4.47 -6.43
CA LYS A 92 -6.75 3.71 -5.68
C LYS A 92 -7.35 2.50 -4.97
N LEU A 93 -8.55 2.65 -4.41
CA LEU A 93 -9.24 1.55 -3.74
C LEU A 93 -9.58 0.41 -4.71
N ARG A 94 -10.03 0.73 -5.92
CA ARG A 94 -10.30 -0.27 -6.98
C ARG A 94 -9.02 -0.91 -7.50
N ALA A 95 -7.96 -0.14 -7.69
CA ALA A 95 -6.67 -0.68 -8.10
C ALA A 95 -6.10 -1.68 -7.08
N TYR A 96 -6.23 -1.37 -5.78
CA TYR A 96 -5.82 -2.28 -4.72
C TYR A 96 -6.70 -3.54 -4.67
N LEU A 97 -8.03 -3.40 -4.83
CA LEU A 97 -8.95 -4.54 -4.91
C LEU A 97 -8.57 -5.49 -6.06
N MET A 98 -8.30 -4.93 -7.25
CA MET A 98 -7.94 -5.70 -8.44
C MET A 98 -6.69 -6.55 -8.19
N ARG A 99 -5.67 -6.01 -7.52
CA ARG A 99 -4.44 -6.77 -7.18
C ARG A 99 -4.70 -7.92 -6.21
N LEU A 100 -5.58 -7.72 -5.24
CA LEU A 100 -5.96 -8.79 -4.31
C LEU A 100 -6.67 -9.93 -5.05
N GLU A 101 -7.59 -9.59 -5.96
CA GLU A 101 -8.31 -10.55 -6.79
C GLU A 101 -7.35 -11.30 -7.74
N GLU A 102 -6.45 -10.58 -8.42
CA GLU A 102 -5.41 -11.16 -9.29
C GLU A 102 -4.51 -12.15 -8.55
N GLU A 103 -4.02 -11.81 -7.35
CA GLU A 103 -3.17 -12.72 -6.59
C GLU A 103 -3.94 -13.97 -6.14
N MET A 104 -5.19 -13.82 -5.72
CA MET A 104 -6.04 -14.97 -5.36
C MET A 104 -6.24 -15.91 -6.56
N ASP A 105 -6.52 -15.36 -7.74
CA ASP A 105 -6.68 -16.13 -8.96
C ASP A 105 -5.38 -16.81 -9.37
N ARG A 106 -4.24 -16.12 -9.27
CA ARG A 106 -2.92 -16.70 -9.52
C ARG A 106 -2.65 -17.89 -8.61
N ARG A 107 -2.97 -17.79 -7.31
CA ARG A 107 -2.84 -18.91 -6.36
C ARG A 107 -3.76 -20.08 -6.71
N LYS A 108 -4.99 -19.79 -7.13
CA LYS A 108 -5.96 -20.80 -7.57
C LYS A 108 -5.46 -21.56 -8.80
N GLN A 109 -4.98 -20.85 -9.83
CA GLN A 109 -4.41 -21.44 -11.03
C GLN A 109 -3.18 -22.32 -10.71
N ARG A 110 -2.28 -21.84 -9.85
CA ARG A 110 -1.10 -22.61 -9.42
C ARG A 110 -1.48 -23.93 -8.74
N ARG A 111 -2.52 -23.94 -7.91
CA ARG A 111 -3.03 -25.17 -7.29
C ARG A 111 -3.56 -26.16 -8.33
N LEU A 112 -4.35 -25.69 -9.29
CA LEU A 112 -4.90 -26.54 -10.35
C LEU A 112 -3.80 -27.18 -11.20
N GLN A 113 -2.77 -26.40 -11.57
CA GLN A 113 -1.61 -26.93 -12.30
C GLN A 113 -0.86 -27.99 -11.49
N LYS A 114 -0.67 -27.77 -10.19
CA LYS A 114 -0.01 -28.75 -9.31
C LYS A 114 -0.82 -30.04 -9.20
N VAL A 115 -2.14 -29.95 -9.09
CA VAL A 115 -3.04 -31.11 -9.06
C VAL A 115 -2.94 -31.91 -10.37
N HIS A 116 -2.97 -31.24 -11.52
CA HIS A 116 -2.79 -31.88 -12.82
C HIS A 116 -1.45 -32.61 -12.92
N PHE A 117 -0.36 -31.96 -12.48
CA PHE A 117 0.97 -32.56 -12.47
C PHE A 117 1.04 -33.85 -11.63
N ILE A 118 0.49 -33.83 -10.41
CA ILE A 118 0.49 -34.99 -9.51
C ILE A 118 -0.30 -36.18 -10.11
N HIS A 119 -1.44 -35.91 -10.76
CA HIS A 119 -2.26 -36.98 -11.36
C HIS A 119 -1.68 -37.53 -12.67
N SER A 120 -0.75 -36.81 -13.31
CA SER A 120 -0.12 -37.21 -14.58
C SER A 120 1.17 -38.03 -14.43
N GLN A 121 1.70 -38.21 -13.21
CA GLN A 121 2.91 -39.00 -12.95
C GLN A 121 2.50 -40.47 -12.67
N PRO A 122 2.93 -41.46 -13.48
CA PRO A 122 2.70 -42.86 -13.16
C PRO A 122 3.51 -43.25 -11.92
N MET A 123 2.87 -43.96 -10.98
CA MET A 123 3.53 -44.51 -9.80
C MET A 123 4.73 -45.37 -10.24
N PRO A 124 5.93 -45.17 -9.66
CA PRO A 124 7.04 -46.08 -9.90
C PRO A 124 6.64 -47.46 -9.36
N MET A 125 6.50 -48.43 -10.26
CA MET A 125 6.35 -49.83 -9.89
C MET A 125 7.68 -50.26 -9.25
N ALA A 126 7.63 -50.55 -7.95
CA ALA A 126 8.74 -51.11 -7.18
C ALA A 126 9.00 -52.57 -7.56
#